data_AF-A0A7W1V6T7-F1
#
_entry.id   AF-A0A7W1V6T7-F1
#
_cell.length_a   1.000
_cell.length_b   1.000
_cell.length_c   1.000
_cell.angle_alpha   90.00
_cell.angle_beta   90.00
_cell.angle_gamma   90.00
#
_symmetry.space_group_name_H-M   'P 1'
#
loop_
_entity.id
_entity.type
_entity.pdbx_description
1 polymer ?
#
loop_
_entity_poly.entity_id
_entity_poly.type
_entity_poly.pdbx_seq_one_letter_code
_entity_poly.pdbx_strand_id
1 'polypeptide(L)' 'MAVGLKVVGSLGLLGKAKTLGLIADAKPFIEKAKLAGIYYDENLIKNFLKSLGEY' A
#
# COMPACT_ATOMS: atom_id res chain seq x y z
N MET A 1 16.64 1.26 9.08
CA MET A 1 15.68 1.81 10.06
C MET A 1 14.29 1.53 9.51
N ALA A 2 13.59 0.53 10.06
CA ALA A 2 12.26 0.15 9.61
C ALA A 2 11.27 1.22 10.07
N VAL A 3 10.84 2.09 9.15
CA VAL A 3 9.68 2.95 9.41
C VAL A 3 8.48 2.02 9.45
N GLY A 4 8.10 1.64 10.67
CA GLY A 4 6.86 0.92 10.95
C GLY A 4 5.70 1.81 10.56
N LEU A 5 5.40 1.85 9.26
CA LEU A 5 4.20 2.46 8.73
C LEU A 5 3.05 1.62 9.29
N LYS A 6 2.48 2.07 10.40
CA LYS A 6 1.35 1.43 11.08
C LYS A 6 0.11 1.71 10.26
N VAL A 7 0.07 1.15 9.07
CA VAL A 7 -1.03 1.29 8.14
C VAL A 7 -2.14 0.38 8.65
N VAL A 8 -3.11 0.99 9.31
CA VAL A 8 -4.29 0.30 9.83
C VAL A 8 -5.38 0.29 8.74
N GLY A 9 -6.09 -0.83 8.59
CA GLY A 9 -7.16 -0.98 7.60
C GLY A 9 -6.72 -1.59 6.27
N SER A 10 -7.40 -1.20 5.18
CA SER A 10 -7.33 -1.85 3.86
C SER A 10 -5.92 -1.84 3.24
N LEU A 11 -5.17 -0.75 3.35
CA LEU A 11 -3.79 -0.66 2.84
C LEU A 11 -2.83 -1.62 3.56
N GLY A 12 -2.99 -1.84 4.86
CA GLY A 12 -2.16 -2.78 5.61
C GLY A 12 -2.40 -4.22 5.15
N LEU A 13 -3.67 -4.54 4.87
CA LEU A 13 -4.07 -5.82 4.30
C LEU A 13 -3.51 -6.01 2.88
N LEU A 14 -3.55 -4.97 2.05
CA LEU A 14 -2.95 -4.97 0.71
C LEU A 14 -1.44 -5.18 0.76
N GLY A 15 -0.74 -4.52 1.68
CA GLY A 15 0.71 -4.68 1.84
C GLY A 15 1.07 -6.10 2.28
N LYS A 16 0.28 -6.65 3.20
CA LYS A 16 0.42 -8.04 3.63
C LYS A 16 0.10 -9.02 2.50
N ALA A 17 -0.92 -8.76 1.69
CA ALA A 17 -1.25 -9.58 0.54
C ALA A 17 -0.12 -9.61 -0.50
N LYS A 18 0.52 -8.46 -0.78
CA LYS A 18 1.70 -8.40 -1.66
C LYS A 18 2.88 -9.16 -1.05
N THR A 19 3.17 -8.95 0.23
CA THR A 19 4.29 -9.65 0.90
C THR A 19 4.07 -11.17 0.96
N LEU A 20 2.82 -11.62 1.00
CA LEU A 20 2.43 -13.03 0.98
C LEU A 20 2.34 -13.60 -0.45
N GLY A 21 2.57 -12.79 -1.49
CA GLY A 21 2.46 -13.19 -2.89
C GLY A 21 1.02 -13.44 -3.38
N LEU A 22 0.01 -12.98 -2.63
CA LEU A 22 -1.41 -13.12 -3.00
C LEU A 22 -1.84 -12.14 -4.10
N ILE A 23 -1.15 -11.01 -4.22
CA ILE A 23 -1.36 -10.03 -5.28
C ILE A 23 -0.04 -9.72 -5.98
N ALA A 24 -0.10 -9.55 -7.30
CA ALA A 24 1.06 -9.19 -8.10
C ALA A 24 1.53 -7.78 -7.77
N ASP A 25 0.62 -6.80 -7.68
CA ASP A 25 0.93 -5.38 -7.46
C ASP A 25 -0.08 -4.73 -6.51
N ALA A 26 0.39 -3.88 -5.60
CA ALA A 26 -0.49 -3.15 -4.67
C ALA A 26 -1.00 -1.83 -5.27
N LYS A 27 -0.27 -1.28 -6.25
CA LYS A 27 -0.61 -0.04 -6.97
C LYS A 27 -2.05 0.02 -7.53
N PRO A 28 -2.57 -1.00 -8.25
CA PRO A 28 -3.93 -0.95 -8.79
C PRO A 28 -5.01 -0.94 -7.69
N PHE A 29 -4.74 -1.55 -6.54
CA PHE A 29 -5.68 -1.53 -5.42
C PHE A 29 -5.71 -0.18 -4.71
N ILE A 30 -4.56 0.49 -4.64
CA ILE A 30 -4.45 1.86 -4.14
C ILE A 30 -5.21 2.82 -5.04
N GLU A 31 -5.07 2.71 -6.36
CA GLU A 31 -5.84 3.52 -7.32
C GLU A 31 -7.34 3.27 -7.20
N LYS A 32 -7.78 2.02 -7.06
CA LYS A 32 -9.19 1.70 -6.79
C LYS A 32 -9.69 2.31 -5.49
N ALA A 33 -8.89 2.27 -4.42
CA ALA A 33 -9.25 2.91 -3.16
C ALA A 33 -9.36 4.43 -3.30
N LYS A 34 -8.46 5.06 -4.07
CA LYS A 34 -8.51 6.49 -4.39
C LYS A 34 -9.78 6.86 -5.16
N LEU A 35 -10.15 6.05 -6.15
CA LEU A 35 -11.40 6.21 -6.91
C LEU A 35 -12.65 5.99 -6.05
N ALA A 36 -12.57 5.14 -5.03
CA ALA A 36 -13.64 4.93 -4.05
C ALA A 36 -13.76 6.07 -3.01
N GLY A 37 -12.98 7.15 -3.15
CA GLY A 37 -13.01 8.30 -2.24
C GLY A 37 -12.06 8.18 -1.05
N ILE A 38 -11.20 7.14 -1.01
CA ILE A 38 -10.19 7.00 0.04
C ILE A 38 -8.93 7.79 -0.36
N TYR A 39 -8.77 8.96 0.25
CA TYR A 39 -7.56 9.76 0.11
C TYR A 39 -6.47 9.28 1.08
N TYR A 40 -5.38 8.79 0.50
CA TYR A 40 -4.15 8.51 1.23
C TYR A 40 -3.11 9.57 0.89
N ASP A 41 -2.30 9.90 1.88
CA ASP A 41 -1.19 10.84 1.70
C ASP A 41 -0.21 10.29 0.63
N GLU A 42 0.17 11.11 -0.35
CA GLU A 42 1.01 10.65 -1.45
C GLU A 42 2.39 10.19 -0.97
N ASN A 43 2.91 10.82 0.10
CA ASN A 43 4.14 10.37 0.74
C ASN A 43 3.99 9.01 1.41
N LEU A 44 2.81 8.71 1.95
CA LEU A 44 2.49 7.42 2.55
C LEU A 44 2.42 6.34 1.47
N ILE A 45 1.74 6.61 0.35
CA ILE A 45 1.69 5.71 -0.81
C ILE A 45 3.10 5.44 -1.35
N LYS A 46 3.90 6.49 -1.57
CA LYS A 46 5.28 6.35 -2.04
C LYS A 46 6.12 5.49 -1.11
N ASN A 47 6.08 5.77 0.19
CA ASN A 47 6.86 5.01 1.16
C ASN A 47 6.37 3.56 1.30
N PHE A 48 5.06 3.34 1.17
CA PHE A 48 4.46 2.02 1.16
C PHE A 48 4.87 1.20 -0.07
N LEU A 49 4.73 1.75 -1.28
CA LEU A 49 5.15 1.11 -2.52
C LEU A 49 6.66 0.81 -2.48
N LYS A 50 7.47 1.78 -2.04
CA LYS A 50 8.91 1.60 -1.82
C LYS A 50 9.22 0.47 -0.83
N SER A 51 8.45 0.33 0.24
CA SER A 51 8.59 -0.75 1.21
C SER A 51 8.21 -2.12 0.64
N LEU A 52 7.38 -2.16 -0.42
CA LEU A 52 7.01 -3.38 -1.14
C LEU A 52 7.94 -3.70 -2.32
N GLY A 53 8.94 -2.85 -2.59
CA GLY A 53 9.82 -2.98 -3.76
C GLY A 53 9.17 -2.57 -5.08
N GLU A 54 8.00 -1.92 -5.05
CA GLU A 54 7.37 -1.31 -6.21
C GLU A 54 7.81 0.16 -6.30
N TYR A 55 8.59 0.53 -7.31
CA TYR A 55 9.04 1.90 -7.51
C TYR A 55 8.77 2.35 -8.95
#